data_AF-A0A5B9Q451-F1
#
_entry.id   AF-A0A5B9Q451-F1
#
_cell.length_a   1.000
_cell.length_b   1.000
_cell.length_c   1.000
_cell.angle_alpha   90.00
_cell.angle_beta   90.00
_cell.angle_gamma   90.00
#
_symmetry.space_group_name_H-M   'P 1'
#
loop_
_entity.id
_entity.type
_entity.pdbx_description
1 polymer ?
#
loop_
_entity_poly.entity_id
_entity_poly.type
_entity_poly.pdbx_seq_one_letter_code
_entity_poly.pdbx_strand_id
1 'polypeptide(L)'
;MSEKPEIPNIFDPFGMMKQMRDTGMENWAKSMTDFVNSDTFTAAQAETLNAWLATSTPFRKLLEDTLSKSMQALHLPSTDDLARLADRLTNIEMRLDDMDAKLDQCLKPQHQEHSE
;
A
#
# COMPACT_ATOMS: atom_id res chain seq x y z
N MET A 1 52.98 10.70 7.18
CA MET A 1 53.48 10.88 5.80
C MET A 1 52.87 12.17 5.29
N SER A 2 53.68 13.17 4.95
CA SER A 2 53.22 14.50 4.52
C SER A 2 52.44 14.42 3.22
N GLU A 3 51.18 14.84 3.23
CA GLU A 3 50.51 15.26 1.99
C GLU A 3 51.17 16.54 1.51
N LYS A 4 51.99 16.40 0.47
CA LYS A 4 52.58 17.53 -0.25
C LYS A 4 51.48 18.08 -1.15
N PRO A 5 51.21 19.39 -1.16
CA PRO A 5 50.22 19.97 -2.05
C PRO A 5 50.67 19.67 -3.48
N GLU A 6 49.88 18.91 -4.23
CA GLU A 6 50.12 18.69 -5.65
C GLU A 6 49.99 20.04 -6.35
N ILE A 7 51.14 20.64 -6.65
CA ILE A 7 51.25 21.82 -7.48
C ILE A 7 50.77 21.38 -8.87
N PRO A 8 49.74 22.02 -9.46
CA PRO A 8 49.27 21.66 -10.79
C PRO A 8 50.45 21.76 -11.76
N ASN A 9 50.80 20.65 -12.41
CA ASN A 9 51.90 20.65 -13.36
C ASN A 9 51.44 21.34 -14.65
N ILE A 10 51.76 22.63 -14.77
CA ILE A 10 51.32 23.55 -15.84
C ILE A 10 51.79 23.08 -17.24
N PHE A 11 52.68 22.09 -17.32
CA PHE A 11 53.23 21.53 -18.55
C PHE A 11 52.74 20.10 -18.89
N ASP A 12 51.72 19.56 -18.19
CA ASP A 12 51.10 18.28 -18.55
C ASP A 12 49.75 18.49 -19.28
N PRO A 13 49.73 18.47 -20.63
CA PRO A 13 48.50 18.67 -21.41
C PRO A 13 47.47 17.55 -21.19
N PHE A 14 47.91 16.35 -20.78
CA PHE A 14 47.00 15.25 -20.47
C PHE A 14 46.38 15.41 -19.09
N GLY A 15 47.12 15.96 -18.12
CA GLY A 15 46.61 16.31 -16.80
C GLY A 15 45.48 17.36 -16.86
N MET A 16 45.68 18.42 -17.65
CA MET A 16 44.67 19.48 -17.83
C MET A 16 43.40 18.96 -18.55
N MET A 17 43.56 18.12 -19.58
CA MET A 17 42.44 17.50 -20.28
C MET A 17 41.69 16.50 -19.38
N LYS A 18 42.41 15.72 -18.59
CA LYS A 18 41.83 14.80 -17.60
C LYS A 18 41.02 15.56 -16.56
N GLN A 19 41.56 16.65 -16.02
CA GLN A 19 40.84 17.49 -15.06
C GLN A 19 39.58 18.10 -15.67
N MET A 20 39.64 18.63 -16.89
CA MET A 20 38.47 19.17 -17.59
C MET A 20 37.39 18.10 -17.81
N ARG A 21 37.78 16.88 -18.19
CA ARG A 21 36.88 15.74 -18.32
C ARG A 21 36.27 15.35 -16.98
N ASP A 22 37.09 15.25 -15.94
CA ASP A 22 36.66 14.81 -14.61
C ASP A 22 35.66 15.82 -14.02
N THR A 23 35.93 17.12 -14.14
CA THR A 23 34.99 18.19 -13.78
C THR A 23 33.72 18.17 -14.64
N GLY A 24 33.85 17.88 -15.94
CA GLY A 24 32.70 17.71 -16.83
C GLY A 24 31.81 16.55 -16.40
N MET A 25 32.38 15.38 -16.12
CA MET A 25 31.67 14.20 -15.65
C MET A 25 31.01 14.43 -14.29
N GLU A 26 31.68 15.12 -13.38
CA GLU A 26 31.13 15.42 -12.06
C GLU A 26 29.92 16.36 -12.14
N ASN A 27 29.99 17.38 -13.00
CA ASN A 27 28.84 18.26 -13.26
C ASN A 27 27.67 17.51 -13.91
N TRP A 28 27.95 16.63 -14.85
CA TRP A 28 26.92 15.78 -15.47
C TRP A 28 26.30 14.80 -14.46
N ALA A 29 27.13 14.16 -13.64
CA ALA A 29 26.67 13.25 -12.60
C ALA A 29 25.77 13.99 -11.61
N LYS A 30 26.20 15.17 -11.13
CA LYS A 30 25.42 16.01 -10.23
C LYS A 30 24.09 16.43 -10.84
N SER A 31 24.10 16.90 -12.09
CA SER A 31 22.87 17.28 -12.80
C SER A 31 21.92 16.10 -12.98
N MET A 32 22.42 14.89 -13.21
CA MET A 32 21.60 13.70 -13.32
C MET A 32 21.04 13.24 -11.96
N THR A 33 21.84 13.34 -10.90
CA THR A 33 21.40 13.09 -9.53
C THR A 33 20.28 14.05 -9.13
N ASP A 34 20.42 15.34 -9.41
CA ASP A 34 19.39 16.35 -9.16
C ASP A 34 18.13 16.09 -10.00
N PHE A 35 18.29 15.63 -11.24
CA PHE A 35 17.16 15.25 -12.10
C PHE A 35 16.39 14.03 -11.57
N VAL A 36 17.08 12.96 -11.16
CA VAL A 36 16.42 11.76 -10.60
C VAL A 36 15.78 12.06 -9.24
N ASN A 37 16.39 12.93 -8.45
CA ASN A 37 15.82 13.40 -7.18
C ASN A 37 14.74 14.47 -7.35
N SER A 38 14.46 14.91 -8.59
CA SER A 38 13.43 15.92 -8.83
C SER A 38 12.04 15.36 -8.55
N ASP A 39 11.18 16.22 -8.01
CA ASP A 39 9.77 15.89 -7.77
C ASP A 39 9.07 15.49 -9.08
N THR A 40 9.48 16.07 -10.21
CA THR A 40 8.93 15.78 -11.53
C THR A 40 9.26 14.37 -12.02
N PHE A 41 10.49 13.88 -11.80
CA PHE A 41 10.85 12.51 -12.16
C PHE A 41 10.10 11.50 -11.29
N THR A 42 10.05 11.77 -9.98
CA THR A 42 9.32 10.94 -9.02
C THR A 42 7.83 10.89 -9.36
N ALA A 43 7.21 12.02 -9.69
CA ALA A 43 5.81 12.10 -10.10
C ALA A 43 5.55 11.32 -11.40
N ALA A 44 6.40 11.50 -12.43
CA ALA A 44 6.26 10.79 -13.71
C ALA A 44 6.43 9.27 -13.54
N GLN A 45 7.37 8.84 -12.68
CA GLN A 45 7.56 7.43 -12.38
C GLN A 45 6.38 6.85 -11.59
N ALA A 46 5.87 7.59 -10.61
CA ALA A 46 4.67 7.19 -9.87
C ALA A 46 3.44 7.08 -10.79
N GLU A 47 3.24 8.03 -11.69
CA GLU A 47 2.17 8.00 -12.69
C GLU A 47 2.30 6.79 -13.62
N THR A 48 3.50 6.50 -14.11
CA THR A 48 3.78 5.32 -14.95
C THR A 48 3.49 4.02 -14.20
N LEU A 49 3.93 3.91 -12.95
CA LEU A 49 3.67 2.75 -12.12
C LEU A 49 2.16 2.60 -11.85
N ASN A 50 1.46 3.70 -11.57
CA ASN A 50 0.02 3.69 -11.37
C ASN A 50 -0.73 3.29 -12.65
N ALA A 51 -0.30 3.76 -13.82
CA ALA A 51 -0.88 3.35 -15.10
C ALA A 51 -0.67 1.86 -15.37
N TRP A 52 0.52 1.33 -15.06
CA TRP A 52 0.81 -0.11 -15.16
C TRP A 52 -0.04 -0.93 -14.17
N LEU A 53 -0.17 -0.47 -12.92
CA LEU A 53 -1.02 -1.10 -11.92
C LEU A 53 -2.49 -1.07 -12.34
N ALA A 54 -2.98 0.06 -12.84
CA ALA A 54 -4.35 0.23 -13.32
C ALA A 54 -4.65 -0.71 -14.51
N THR A 55 -3.73 -0.83 -15.46
CA THR A 55 -3.85 -1.77 -16.59
C THR A 55 -3.71 -3.23 -16.17
N SER A 56 -3.05 -3.52 -15.03
CA SER A 56 -2.98 -4.88 -14.45
C SER A 56 -4.22 -5.28 -13.64
N THR A 57 -5.15 -4.35 -13.35
CA THR A 57 -6.40 -4.64 -12.63
C THR A 57 -7.20 -5.81 -13.21
N PRO A 58 -7.46 -5.91 -14.53
CA PRO A 58 -8.14 -7.08 -15.10
C PRO A 58 -7.36 -8.39 -14.89
N PHE A 59 -6.02 -8.34 -14.89
CA PHE A 59 -5.19 -9.51 -14.59
C PHE A 59 -5.31 -9.93 -13.13
N ARG A 60 -5.35 -8.98 -12.19
CA ARG A 60 -5.62 -9.25 -10.76
C ARG A 60 -6.97 -9.95 -10.58
N LYS A 61 -8.02 -9.44 -11.22
CA LYS A 61 -9.36 -10.08 -11.17
C LYS A 61 -9.34 -11.51 -11.71
N LEU A 62 -8.66 -11.74 -12.83
CA LEU A 62 -8.54 -13.09 -13.41
C LEU A 62 -7.83 -14.06 -12.45
N LEU A 63 -6.80 -13.59 -11.75
CA LEU A 63 -6.11 -14.37 -10.72
C LEU A 63 -7.00 -14.66 -9.52
N GLU A 64 -7.72 -13.66 -9.01
CA GLU A 64 -8.68 -13.80 -7.92
C GLU A 64 -9.79 -14.82 -8.27
N ASP A 65 -10.34 -14.75 -9.48
CA ASP A 65 -11.35 -15.71 -9.96
C ASP A 65 -10.78 -17.13 -10.05
N THR A 66 -9.54 -17.26 -10.53
CA THR A 66 -8.87 -18.57 -10.66
C THR A 66 -8.60 -19.18 -9.28
N LEU A 67 -8.11 -18.37 -8.34
CA LEU A 67 -7.85 -18.80 -6.97
C LEU A 67 -9.15 -19.16 -6.26
N SER A 68 -10.20 -18.36 -6.45
CA SER A 68 -11.53 -18.64 -5.89
C SER A 68 -12.10 -19.96 -6.40
N LYS A 69 -11.99 -20.24 -7.70
CA LYS A 69 -12.38 -21.53 -8.28
C LYS A 69 -11.56 -22.68 -7.71
N SER A 70 -10.26 -22.48 -7.51
CA SER A 70 -9.41 -23.48 -6.88
C SER A 70 -9.78 -23.73 -5.42
N MET A 71 -10.10 -22.69 -4.66
CA MET A 71 -10.55 -22.81 -3.27
C MET A 71 -11.91 -23.53 -3.20
N GLN A 72 -12.84 -23.21 -4.09
CA GLN A 72 -14.12 -23.92 -4.19
C GLN A 72 -13.92 -25.42 -4.47
N ALA A 73 -12.99 -25.78 -5.36
CA ALA A 73 -12.66 -27.18 -5.63
C ALA A 73 -12.09 -27.90 -4.39
N LEU A 74 -11.39 -27.16 -3.52
CA LEU A 74 -10.87 -27.65 -2.24
C LEU A 74 -11.87 -27.48 -1.07
N HIS A 75 -13.10 -27.03 -1.33
CA HIS A 75 -14.12 -26.72 -0.32
C HIS A 75 -13.64 -25.73 0.76
N LEU A 76 -12.70 -24.84 0.40
CA LEU A 76 -12.21 -23.80 1.29
C LEU A 76 -13.10 -22.54 1.15
N PRO A 77 -13.62 -21.99 2.27
CA PRO A 77 -14.41 -20.77 2.23
C PRO A 77 -13.54 -19.56 1.85
N SER A 78 -14.11 -18.64 1.08
CA SER A 78 -13.44 -17.39 0.75
C SER A 78 -13.51 -16.40 1.93
N THR A 79 -12.66 -15.36 1.90
CA THR A 79 -12.73 -14.25 2.85
C THR A 79 -14.06 -13.51 2.77
N ASP A 80 -14.67 -13.44 1.59
CA ASP A 80 -15.99 -12.83 1.39
C ASP A 80 -17.11 -13.66 2.04
N ASP A 81 -17.02 -14.99 1.98
CA ASP A 81 -17.98 -15.88 2.65
C ASP A 81 -17.91 -15.71 4.18
N LEU A 82 -16.69 -15.59 4.72
CA LEU A 82 -16.45 -15.29 6.13
C LEU A 82 -17.03 -13.92 6.53
N ALA A 83 -16.82 -12.89 5.72
CA ALA A 83 -17.38 -11.56 5.97
C ALA A 83 -18.93 -11.58 5.96
N ARG A 84 -19.54 -12.25 4.98
CA ARG A 84 -21.00 -12.44 4.91
C ARG A 84 -21.53 -13.21 6.10
N LEU A 85 -20.79 -14.22 6.57
CA LEU A 85 -21.17 -14.97 7.77
C LEU A 85 -21.14 -14.08 9.02
N ALA A 86 -20.09 -13.27 9.18
CA ALA A 86 -19.96 -12.33 10.29
C ALA A 86 -21.10 -11.29 10.30
N ASP A 87 -21.46 -10.75 9.14
CA ASP A 87 -22.56 -9.80 9.00
C ASP A 87 -23.92 -10.42 9.40
N ARG A 88 -24.15 -11.67 8.98
CA ARG A 88 -25.35 -12.43 9.38
C ARG A 88 -25.39 -12.72 10.87
N LEU A 89 -24.25 -13.09 11.46
CA LEU A 89 -24.15 -13.32 12.90
C LEU A 89 -24.45 -12.04 13.70
N THR A 90 -23.92 -10.90 13.25
CA THR A 90 -24.21 -9.59 13.85
C THR A 90 -25.70 -9.24 13.77
N ASN A 91 -26.36 -9.52 12.65
CA ASN A 91 -27.82 -9.30 12.52
C ASN A 91 -28.62 -10.21 13.45
N ILE A 92 -28.21 -11.46 13.60
CA ILE A 92 -28.84 -12.40 14.53
C ILE A 92 -28.68 -11.90 15.97
N GLU A 93 -27.49 -11.46 16.36
CA GLU A 93 -27.21 -10.88 17.68
C GLU A 93 -28.14 -9.69 17.98
N MET A 94 -28.23 -8.71 17.07
CA MET A 94 -29.13 -7.56 17.26
C MET A 94 -30.59 -7.98 17.43
N ARG A 95 -31.06 -8.96 16.65
CA ARG A 95 -32.44 -9.47 16.78
C ARG A 95 -32.66 -10.23 18.09
N LEU A 96 -31.63 -10.93 18.57
CA LEU A 96 -31.66 -11.62 19.85
C LEU A 96 -31.79 -10.61 20.99
N ASP A 97 -31.00 -9.52 20.95
CA ASP A 97 -31.05 -8.43 21.93
C ASP A 97 -32.43 -7.75 21.94
N ASP A 98 -33.00 -7.47 20.76
CA ASP A 98 -34.36 -6.92 20.65
C ASP A 98 -35.42 -7.84 21.25
N MET A 99 -35.26 -9.16 21.07
CA MET A 99 -36.16 -10.15 21.66
C MET A 99 -36.02 -10.22 23.17
N ASP A 100 -34.78 -10.18 23.69
CA ASP A 100 -34.51 -10.18 25.13
C ASP A 100 -35.15 -8.95 25.79
N ALA A 101 -34.95 -7.76 25.21
CA ALA A 101 -35.57 -6.52 25.68
C ALA A 101 -37.11 -6.59 25.69
N LYS A 102 -37.74 -7.21 24.68
CA LYS A 102 -39.20 -7.40 24.63
C LYS A 102 -39.69 -8.41 25.67
N LEU A 103 -38.94 -9.50 25.88
CA LEU A 103 -39.28 -10.50 26.89
C LEU A 103 -39.26 -9.88 28.29
N ASP A 104 -38.24 -9.08 28.56
CA ASP A 104 -38.08 -8.31 29.79
C ASP A 104 -39.25 -7.34 30.04
N GLN A 105 -39.72 -6.67 28.99
CA GLN A 105 -40.89 -5.79 29.04
C GLN A 105 -42.20 -6.55 29.28
N CYS A 106 -42.35 -7.77 28.77
CA CYS A 106 -43.52 -8.62 28.99
C CYS A 106 -43.53 -9.27 30.38
N LEU A 107 -42.36 -9.48 31.00
CA LEU A 107 -42.22 -10.03 32.34
C LEU A 107 -42.43 -8.96 33.44
N LYS A 108 -42.12 -7.70 33.15
CA LYS A 108 -42.28 -6.56 34.07
C LYS A 108 -43.73 -6.08 34.39
N PRO A 109 -44.82 -6.33 33.64
CA PRO A 109 -46.13 -5.74 33.94
C PRO A 109 -47.01 -6.53 34.92
N GLN A 110 -46.61 -7.71 35.42
CA GLN A 110 -47.49 -8.53 36.27
C GLN A 110 -47.21 -8.44 37.77
N HIS A 111 -46.18 -7.70 38.19
CA HIS A 111 -45.80 -7.62 39.62
C HIS A 111 -46.26 -6.35 40.35
N GLN A 112 -46.94 -5.41 39.67
CA GLN A 112 -47.35 -4.12 40.27
C GLN A 112 -48.86 -3.92 40.48
N GLU A 113 -49.73 -4.86 40.08
CA GLU A 113 -51.20 -4.70 40.25
C GLU A 113 -51.77 -5.33 41.54
N HIS A 114 -50.97 -5.94 42.40
CA HIS A 114 -51.44 -6.50 43.68
C HIS A 114 -50.73 -5.86 44.88
N SER A 115 -50.98 -4.57 45.11
CA SER A 115 -50.77 -3.90 46.40
C SER A 115 -51.65 -2.65 46.45
N GLU A 116 -52.97 -2.87 46.51
CA GLU A 116 -53.91 -1.95 47.17
C GLU A 116 -53.85 -2.16 48.69
#